data_AF-A0A955WZC8-F1
#
_entry.id   AF-A0A955WZC8-F1
#
_cell.length_a   1.000
_cell.length_b   1.000
_cell.length_c   1.000
_cell.angle_alpha   90.00
_cell.angle_beta   90.00
_cell.angle_gamma   90.00
#
_symmetry.space_group_name_H-M   'P 1'
#
loop_
_entity.id
_entity.type
_entity.pdbx_description
1 polymer ?
#
loop_
_entity_poly.entity_id
_entity_poly.type
_entity_poly.pdbx_seq_one_letter_code
_entity_poly.pdbx_strand_id
1 'polypeptide(L)'
;MLHRPLLVVAHFRPGAGTDPRETSTLRAGFFMPTHQGEPAMIEDRPTPTIASEADAMREIRAMLGLGQSRSSESVVEAVRQLAGLRLGVVLQRAHADARAKGWHIRADWSDPQRQLAGLMLIATEIAEAAECVRVGQIGPMHGPDGKPEGLPSELADVVIRLGDYAGAMGIDLEAAVIEKAAYNKHRPQRHGGKLA
;
A
#
# COMPACT_ATOMS: atom_id res chain seq x y z
N MET A 1 -28.90 -36.70 -15.11
CA MET A 1 -28.80 -37.03 -13.68
C MET A 1 -28.41 -35.76 -12.94
N LEU A 2 -29.37 -35.14 -12.25
CA LEU A 2 -29.20 -33.90 -11.51
C LEU A 2 -28.76 -34.22 -10.07
N HIS A 3 -27.59 -33.76 -9.65
CA HIS A 3 -27.19 -33.82 -8.24
C HIS A 3 -27.56 -32.51 -7.54
N ARG A 4 -28.47 -32.62 -6.57
CA ARG A 4 -28.87 -31.57 -5.64
C ARG A 4 -27.79 -31.42 -4.55
N PRO A 5 -27.47 -30.21 -4.07
CA PRO A 5 -26.61 -30.05 -2.91
C PRO A 5 -27.34 -30.46 -1.63
N LEU A 6 -26.63 -31.15 -0.74
CA LEU A 6 -27.08 -31.51 0.61
C LEU A 6 -27.25 -30.25 1.47
N LEU A 7 -28.49 -29.97 1.86
CA LEU A 7 -28.82 -28.99 2.90
C LEU A 7 -28.67 -29.69 4.27
N VAL A 8 -27.62 -29.37 5.02
CA VAL A 8 -27.48 -29.82 6.41
C VAL A 8 -28.28 -28.85 7.29
N VAL A 9 -29.46 -29.27 7.70
CA VAL A 9 -30.27 -28.56 8.72
C VAL A 9 -29.72 -28.93 10.10
N ALA A 10 -29.06 -27.99 10.76
CA ALA A 10 -28.68 -28.13 12.16
C ALA A 10 -29.92 -27.92 13.05
N HIS A 11 -30.39 -28.97 13.71
CA HIS A 11 -31.42 -28.88 14.73
C HIS A 11 -30.85 -28.22 16.00
N PHE A 12 -31.42 -27.08 16.40
CA PHE A 12 -31.13 -26.43 17.68
C PHE A 12 -31.95 -27.11 18.80
N ARG A 13 -31.27 -27.62 19.83
CA ARG A 13 -31.90 -27.93 21.14
C ARG A 13 -31.45 -26.87 22.14
N PRO A 14 -32.35 -26.11 22.78
CA PRO A 14 -31.95 -25.17 23.82
C PRO A 14 -31.63 -25.93 25.11
N GLY A 15 -30.37 -25.86 25.54
CA GLY A 15 -29.97 -26.18 26.91
C GLY A 15 -30.36 -25.03 27.85
N ALA A 16 -30.92 -25.38 29.00
CA ALA A 16 -31.38 -24.44 30.00
C ALA A 16 -30.22 -23.69 30.67
N GLY A 17 -30.34 -22.35 30.70
CA GLY A 17 -29.78 -21.46 31.72
C GLY A 17 -28.27 -21.25 31.73
N THR A 18 -27.78 -20.26 30.98
CA THR A 18 -26.64 -19.39 31.33
C THR A 18 -26.72 -18.06 30.53
N ASP A 19 -26.10 -17.00 31.07
CA ASP A 19 -26.20 -15.55 30.77
C ASP A 19 -26.04 -15.12 29.28
N PRO A 20 -26.89 -14.21 28.74
CA PRO A 20 -26.79 -13.71 27.35
C PRO A 20 -25.59 -12.78 27.05
N ARG A 21 -24.59 -12.65 27.93
CA ARG A 21 -23.38 -11.83 27.69
C ARG A 21 -22.07 -12.61 27.51
N GLU A 22 -22.10 -13.94 27.50
CA GLU A 22 -20.93 -14.76 27.15
C GLU A 22 -20.98 -15.19 25.68
N THR A 23 -20.48 -14.33 24.78
CA THR A 23 -20.19 -14.77 23.41
C THR A 23 -18.95 -15.65 23.42
N SER A 24 -19.18 -16.94 23.17
CA SER A 24 -18.18 -17.97 22.95
C SER A 24 -17.20 -17.58 21.83
N THR A 25 -15.93 -17.45 22.18
CA THR A 25 -14.85 -17.39 21.20
C THR A 25 -14.71 -18.76 20.54
N LEU A 26 -15.20 -18.89 19.30
CA LEU A 26 -14.80 -19.95 18.38
C LEU A 26 -13.29 -19.81 18.13
N ARG A 27 -12.48 -20.61 18.82
CA ARG A 27 -11.06 -20.79 18.47
C ARG A 27 -10.98 -21.57 17.17
N ALA A 28 -10.89 -20.85 16.04
CA ALA A 28 -10.35 -21.41 14.82
C ALA A 28 -8.85 -21.65 15.04
N GLY A 29 -8.45 -22.92 15.15
CA GLY A 29 -7.05 -23.29 15.27
C GLY A 29 -6.31 -23.00 13.96
N PHE A 30 -5.57 -21.89 13.91
CA PHE A 30 -4.50 -21.70 12.95
C PHE A 30 -3.30 -22.54 13.40
N PHE A 31 -3.01 -23.61 12.67
CA PHE A 31 -1.78 -24.37 12.84
C PHE A 31 -0.64 -23.57 12.16
N MET A 32 0.10 -22.80 12.96
CA MET A 32 1.35 -22.15 12.56
C MET A 32 2.49 -23.14 12.77
N PRO A 33 3.34 -23.43 11.77
CA PRO A 33 4.61 -24.10 12.05
C PRO A 33 5.46 -23.18 12.94
N THR A 34 5.93 -23.71 14.06
CA THR A 34 6.83 -23.02 14.99
C THR A 34 8.20 -22.85 14.34
N HIS A 35 8.42 -21.75 13.63
CA HIS A 35 9.78 -21.25 13.44
C HIS A 35 10.20 -20.59 14.75
N GLN A 36 11.09 -21.26 15.48
CA GLN A 36 11.92 -20.62 16.50
C GLN A 36 12.88 -19.66 15.78
N GLY A 37 12.39 -18.48 15.44
CA GLY A 37 13.19 -17.33 15.06
C GLY A 37 12.70 -16.18 15.92
N GLU A 38 13.61 -15.51 16.64
CA GLU A 38 13.27 -14.30 17.37
C GLU A 38 12.54 -13.32 16.44
N PRO A 39 11.49 -12.62 16.90
CA PRO A 39 10.83 -11.61 16.08
C PRO A 39 11.89 -10.63 15.61
N ALA A 40 12.03 -10.45 14.30
CA ALA A 40 12.91 -9.45 13.74
C ALA A 40 12.52 -8.10 14.35
N MET A 41 13.35 -7.61 15.27
CA MET A 41 13.23 -6.28 15.84
C MET A 41 13.36 -5.30 14.68
N ILE A 42 12.24 -4.77 14.20
CA ILE A 42 12.26 -3.58 13.35
C ILE A 42 12.75 -2.47 14.28
N GLU A 43 14.05 -2.23 14.26
CA GLU A 43 14.64 -1.08 14.95
C GLU A 43 13.86 0.16 14.47
N ASP A 44 13.30 0.90 15.43
CA ASP A 44 12.65 2.18 15.19
C ASP A 44 13.73 3.14 14.70
N ARG A 45 13.99 3.12 13.38
CA ARG A 45 14.97 4.02 12.78
C ARG A 45 14.42 5.43 13.00
N PRO A 46 15.16 6.29 13.71
CA PRO A 46 14.69 7.64 13.97
C PRO A 46 14.33 8.29 12.64
N THR A 47 13.11 8.83 12.55
CA THR A 47 12.71 9.63 11.40
C THR A 47 13.79 10.71 11.22
N PRO A 48 14.48 10.79 10.06
CA PRO A 48 15.59 11.71 9.89
C PRO A 48 15.09 13.12 10.22
N THR A 49 15.55 13.63 11.36
CA THR A 49 15.20 14.96 11.83
C THR A 49 16.12 15.88 11.06
N ILE A 50 15.57 16.57 10.06
CA ILE A 50 16.33 17.53 9.27
C ILE A 50 16.79 18.63 10.25
N ALA A 51 18.06 18.59 10.65
CA ALA A 51 18.60 19.38 11.75
C ALA A 51 18.59 20.89 11.49
N SER A 52 18.52 21.31 10.21
CA SER A 52 18.35 22.69 9.77
C SER A 52 17.93 22.76 8.30
N GLU A 53 17.41 23.91 7.85
CA GLU A 53 17.13 24.17 6.42
C GLU A 53 18.38 23.95 5.54
N ALA A 54 19.57 24.26 6.06
CA ALA A 54 20.84 24.04 5.38
C ALA A 54 21.19 22.56 5.25
N ASP A 55 20.81 21.72 6.23
CA ASP A 55 20.99 20.26 6.16
C ASP A 55 20.03 19.62 5.17
N ALA A 56 18.76 20.05 5.17
CA ALA A 56 17.77 19.67 4.16
C ALA A 56 18.30 19.96 2.76
N MET A 57 18.82 21.18 2.57
CA MET A 57 19.29 21.63 1.26
C MET A 57 20.58 20.91 0.83
N ARG A 58 21.44 20.50 1.77
CA ARG A 58 22.61 19.65 1.48
C ARG A 58 22.20 18.24 1.08
N GLU A 59 21.25 17.66 1.81
CA GLU A 59 20.78 16.30 1.59
C GLU A 59 19.99 16.17 0.28
N ILE A 60 19.11 17.13 -0.01
CA ILE A 60 18.42 17.25 -1.30
C ILE A 60 19.44 17.37 -2.44
N ARG A 61 20.46 18.22 -2.32
CA ARG A 61 21.51 18.33 -3.37
C ARG A 61 22.26 17.02 -3.58
N ALA A 62 22.58 16.30 -2.50
CA ALA A 62 23.25 15.01 -2.58
C ALA A 62 22.36 13.93 -3.24
N MET A 63 21.09 13.84 -2.85
CA MET A 63 20.10 12.91 -3.44
C MET A 63 19.89 13.16 -4.94
N LEU A 64 19.97 14.42 -5.38
CA LEU A 64 19.78 14.83 -6.77
C LEU A 64 21.09 14.82 -7.59
N GLY A 65 22.22 14.42 -7.01
CA GLY A 65 23.53 14.41 -7.68
C GLY A 65 24.05 15.80 -8.09
N LEU A 66 23.54 16.86 -7.46
CA LEU A 66 23.88 18.24 -7.78
C LEU A 66 25.15 18.62 -7.03
N GLY A 67 26.28 18.66 -7.73
CA GLY A 67 27.49 19.32 -7.21
C GLY A 67 27.27 20.82 -6.93
N GLN A 68 28.31 21.55 -6.51
CA GLN A 68 28.26 23.02 -6.32
C GLN A 68 27.99 23.82 -7.63
N SER A 69 27.72 23.13 -8.75
CA SER A 69 27.57 23.72 -10.08
C SER A 69 26.25 24.48 -10.21
N ARG A 70 26.36 25.79 -10.44
CA ARG A 70 25.25 26.73 -10.68
C ARG A 70 24.91 26.88 -12.17
N SER A 71 25.09 25.84 -13.00
CA SER A 71 24.67 25.94 -14.40
C SER A 71 23.14 25.92 -14.49
N SER A 72 22.57 26.65 -15.46
CA SER A 72 21.13 26.62 -15.73
C SER A 72 20.63 25.20 -16.03
N GLU A 73 21.48 24.36 -16.61
CA GLU A 73 21.18 22.97 -16.94
C GLU A 73 21.10 22.06 -15.70
N SER A 74 21.98 22.25 -14.71
CA SER A 74 21.91 21.48 -13.44
C SER A 74 20.69 21.88 -12.61
N VAL A 75 20.27 23.16 -12.65
CA VAL A 75 19.04 23.62 -11.99
C VAL A 75 17.79 23.07 -12.66
N VAL A 76 17.74 23.03 -14.00
CA VAL A 76 16.61 22.44 -14.72
C VAL A 76 16.50 20.95 -14.44
N GLU A 77 17.62 20.24 -14.37
CA GLU A 77 17.65 18.82 -14.02
C GLU A 77 17.23 18.57 -12.56
N ALA A 78 17.70 19.39 -11.62
CA ALA A 78 17.25 19.39 -10.23
C ALA A 78 15.73 19.56 -10.10
N VAL A 79 15.18 20.54 -10.83
CA VAL A 79 13.73 20.85 -10.82
C VAL A 79 12.93 19.69 -11.43
N ARG A 80 13.44 19.05 -12.49
CA ARG A 80 12.80 17.86 -13.08
C ARG A 80 12.78 16.68 -12.13
N GLN A 81 13.89 16.42 -11.44
CA GLN A 81 13.98 15.35 -10.45
C GLN A 81 13.11 15.65 -9.22
N LEU A 82 13.11 16.87 -8.70
CA LEU A 82 12.22 17.31 -7.62
C LEU A 82 10.74 17.23 -8.00
N ALA A 83 10.39 17.59 -9.24
CA ALA A 83 9.04 17.41 -9.76
C ALA A 83 8.68 15.92 -9.90
N GLY A 84 9.63 15.07 -10.33
CA GLY A 84 9.48 13.61 -10.39
C GLY A 84 9.32 12.93 -9.04
N LEU A 85 9.83 13.53 -7.96
CA LEU A 85 9.68 13.07 -6.58
C LEU A 85 8.33 13.46 -5.95
N ARG A 86 7.54 14.32 -6.60
CA ARG A 86 6.22 14.68 -6.10
C ARG A 86 5.27 13.50 -6.27
N LEU A 87 4.65 13.06 -5.17
CA LEU A 87 3.66 11.96 -5.17
C LEU A 87 2.61 12.15 -6.27
N GLY A 88 2.11 13.38 -6.43
CA GLY A 88 1.15 13.72 -7.49
C GLY A 88 1.64 13.38 -8.91
N VAL A 89 2.93 13.56 -9.22
CA VAL A 89 3.49 13.22 -10.54
C VAL A 89 3.55 11.72 -10.74
N VAL A 90 3.96 10.95 -9.74
CA VAL A 90 3.98 9.48 -9.79
C VAL A 90 2.57 8.94 -10.03
N LEU A 91 1.58 9.42 -9.29
CA LEU A 91 0.18 8.98 -9.40
C LEU A 91 -0.41 9.34 -10.78
N GLN A 92 -0.18 10.55 -11.27
CA GLN A 92 -0.64 10.98 -12.60
C GLN A 92 0.01 10.17 -13.71
N ARG A 93 1.29 9.83 -13.56
CA ARG A 93 2.03 9.03 -14.53
C ARG A 93 1.49 7.60 -14.62
N ALA A 94 1.21 6.97 -13.48
CA ALA A 94 0.64 5.63 -13.44
C ALA A 94 -0.65 5.54 -14.27
N HIS A 95 -1.58 6.48 -14.07
CA HIS A 95 -2.81 6.54 -14.86
C HIS A 95 -2.56 6.84 -16.34
N ALA A 96 -1.64 7.76 -16.66
CA ALA A 96 -1.30 8.08 -18.04
C ALA A 96 -0.74 6.87 -18.80
N ASP A 97 0.16 6.09 -18.17
CA ASP A 97 0.72 4.88 -18.75
C ASP A 97 -0.35 3.78 -18.91
N ALA A 98 -1.28 3.65 -17.96
CA ALA A 98 -2.41 2.72 -18.08
C ALA A 98 -3.34 3.08 -19.25
N ARG A 99 -3.64 4.38 -19.44
CA ARG A 99 -4.36 4.86 -20.64
C ARG A 99 -3.59 4.59 -21.92
N ALA A 100 -2.29 4.85 -21.96
CA ALA A 100 -1.46 4.62 -23.14
C ALA A 100 -1.44 3.13 -23.54
N LYS A 101 -1.49 2.22 -22.56
CA LYS A 101 -1.62 0.77 -22.77
C LYS A 101 -3.05 0.32 -23.12
N GLY A 102 -4.02 1.22 -23.16
CA GLY A 102 -5.39 0.96 -23.59
C GLY A 102 -6.34 0.40 -22.53
N TRP A 103 -5.93 0.36 -21.25
CA TRP A 103 -6.74 -0.24 -20.16
C TRP A 103 -8.09 0.46 -19.91
N HIS A 104 -8.26 1.69 -20.41
CA HIS A 104 -9.46 2.51 -20.19
C HIS A 104 -10.28 2.81 -21.46
N ILE A 105 -9.95 2.25 -22.63
CA ILE A 105 -10.63 2.57 -23.91
C ILE A 105 -12.15 2.28 -23.87
N ARG A 106 -12.58 1.31 -23.06
CA ARG A 106 -13.99 0.93 -22.87
C ARG A 106 -14.38 0.87 -21.39
N ALA A 107 -13.69 1.63 -20.55
CA ALA A 107 -13.97 1.62 -19.13
C ALA A 107 -15.10 2.59 -18.81
N ASP A 108 -16.18 2.07 -18.24
CA ASP A 108 -17.19 2.88 -17.58
C ASP A 108 -16.87 2.95 -16.08
N TRP A 109 -16.34 4.09 -15.64
CA TRP A 109 -16.01 4.32 -14.23
C TRP A 109 -17.19 4.85 -13.41
N SER A 110 -18.36 5.03 -14.02
CA SER A 110 -19.62 5.25 -13.28
C SER A 110 -20.22 3.94 -12.76
N ASP A 111 -19.80 2.80 -13.31
CA ASP A 111 -20.22 1.46 -12.90
C ASP A 111 -19.55 1.03 -11.57
N PRO A 112 -20.31 0.81 -10.48
CA PRO A 112 -19.77 0.35 -9.20
C PRO A 112 -19.00 -0.96 -9.29
N GLN A 113 -19.37 -1.88 -10.19
CA GLN A 113 -18.66 -3.14 -10.35
C GLN A 113 -17.24 -2.90 -10.87
N ARG A 114 -17.07 -1.95 -11.81
CA ARG A 114 -15.76 -1.53 -12.30
C ARG A 114 -14.94 -0.85 -11.21
N GLN A 115 -15.56 0.03 -10.42
CA GLN A 115 -14.91 0.68 -9.29
C GLN A 115 -14.42 -0.34 -8.26
N LEU A 116 -15.24 -1.35 -7.93
CA LEU A 116 -14.87 -2.44 -7.04
C LEU A 116 -13.75 -3.31 -7.63
N ALA A 117 -13.81 -3.63 -8.91
CA ALA A 117 -12.75 -4.38 -9.58
C ALA A 117 -11.40 -3.65 -9.51
N GLY A 118 -11.39 -2.33 -9.71
CA GLY A 118 -10.19 -1.50 -9.54
C GLY A 118 -9.62 -1.54 -8.12
N LEU A 119 -10.49 -1.48 -7.10
CA LEU A 119 -10.08 -1.64 -5.70
C LEU A 119 -9.51 -3.03 -5.41
N MET A 120 -10.06 -4.08 -6.03
CA MET A 120 -9.56 -5.45 -5.87
C MET A 120 -8.22 -5.67 -6.55
N LEU A 121 -7.92 -4.98 -7.66
CA LEU A 121 -6.57 -4.99 -8.23
C LEU A 121 -5.54 -4.39 -7.29
N ILE A 122 -5.89 -3.34 -6.52
CA ILE A 122 -4.99 -2.81 -5.49
C ILE A 122 -4.80 -3.85 -4.37
N ALA A 123 -5.88 -4.51 -3.95
CA ALA A 123 -5.82 -5.52 -2.90
C ALA A 123 -4.96 -6.73 -3.29
N THR A 124 -4.91 -7.10 -4.57
CA THR A 124 -4.02 -8.17 -5.04
C THR A 124 -2.54 -7.80 -4.94
N GLU A 125 -2.14 -6.56 -5.28
CA GLU A 125 -0.73 -6.14 -5.10
C GLU A 125 -0.32 -6.13 -3.61
N ILE A 126 -1.26 -5.79 -2.71
CA ILE A 126 -1.04 -5.91 -1.26
C ILE A 126 -0.85 -7.38 -0.85
N ALA A 127 -1.60 -8.30 -1.46
CA ALA A 127 -1.44 -9.73 -1.21
C ALA A 127 -0.09 -10.25 -1.72
N GLU A 128 0.41 -9.76 -2.85
CA GLU A 128 1.75 -10.07 -3.36
C GLU A 128 2.84 -9.54 -2.41
N ALA A 129 2.71 -8.30 -1.91
CA ALA A 129 3.60 -7.77 -0.88
C ALA A 129 3.59 -8.64 0.41
N ALA A 130 2.41 -9.08 0.86
CA ALA A 130 2.29 -9.96 2.01
C ALA A 130 2.94 -11.34 1.76
N GLU A 131 2.84 -11.85 0.53
CA GLU A 131 3.49 -13.08 0.11
C GLU A 131 5.02 -12.95 0.17
N CYS A 132 5.59 -11.83 -0.31
CA CYS A 132 7.03 -11.55 -0.17
C CYS A 132 7.49 -11.62 1.29
N VAL A 133 6.70 -11.06 2.23
CA VAL A 133 7.00 -11.19 3.67
C VAL A 133 6.94 -12.65 4.12
N ARG A 134 5.91 -13.40 3.71
CA ARG A 134 5.72 -14.81 4.06
C ARG A 134 6.90 -15.69 3.64
N VAL A 135 7.50 -15.40 2.48
CA VAL A 135 8.62 -16.19 1.93
C VAL A 135 10.00 -15.57 2.20
N GLY A 136 10.07 -14.46 2.93
CA GLY A 136 11.34 -13.81 3.31
C GLY A 136 11.99 -12.94 2.22
N GLN A 137 11.26 -12.58 1.16
CA GLN A 137 11.70 -11.68 0.08
C GLN A 137 11.49 -10.19 0.46
N ILE A 138 12.09 -9.77 1.57
CA ILE A 138 11.87 -8.43 2.14
C ILE A 138 12.73 -7.32 1.50
N GLY A 139 13.77 -7.68 0.77
CA GLY A 139 14.69 -6.74 0.11
C GLY A 139 14.41 -6.58 -1.39
N PRO A 140 15.03 -5.57 -2.03
CA PRO A 140 14.96 -5.42 -3.49
C PRO A 140 15.68 -6.58 -4.17
N MET A 141 15.06 -7.15 -5.19
CA MET A 141 15.66 -8.19 -6.03
C MET A 141 15.19 -8.04 -7.48
N HIS A 142 15.78 -8.84 -8.38
CA HIS A 142 15.37 -8.90 -9.77
C HIS A 142 15.20 -10.36 -10.20
N GLY A 143 14.16 -10.62 -10.97
CA GLY A 143 13.90 -11.92 -11.59
C GLY A 143 14.91 -12.24 -12.72
N PRO A 144 14.84 -13.45 -13.30
CA PRO A 144 15.75 -13.89 -14.36
C PRO A 144 15.73 -13.03 -15.63
N ASP A 145 14.63 -12.32 -15.88
CA ASP A 145 14.43 -11.40 -17.00
C ASP A 145 14.81 -9.95 -16.66
N GLY A 146 15.31 -9.70 -15.46
CA GLY A 146 15.64 -8.37 -14.97
C GLY A 146 14.42 -7.58 -14.48
N LYS A 147 13.25 -8.19 -14.34
CA LYS A 147 12.08 -7.54 -13.71
C LYS A 147 12.39 -7.26 -12.23
N PRO A 148 12.14 -6.04 -11.71
CA PRO A 148 12.16 -5.79 -10.28
C PRO A 148 11.16 -6.69 -9.54
N GLU A 149 11.60 -7.25 -8.42
CA GLU A 149 10.84 -8.18 -7.57
C GLU A 149 11.14 -7.93 -6.09
N GLY A 150 10.39 -8.60 -5.22
CA GLY A 150 10.50 -8.50 -3.76
C GLY A 150 9.63 -7.39 -3.18
N LEU A 151 9.55 -7.35 -1.84
CA LEU A 151 8.64 -6.46 -1.11
C LEU A 151 8.67 -4.99 -1.59
N PRO A 152 9.84 -4.36 -1.88
CA PRO A 152 9.85 -2.99 -2.38
C PRO A 152 9.16 -2.83 -3.75
N SER A 153 9.26 -3.83 -4.63
CA SER A 153 8.59 -3.82 -5.94
C SER A 153 7.08 -3.93 -5.78
N GLU A 154 6.61 -4.86 -4.96
CA GLU A 154 5.17 -5.06 -4.75
C GLU A 154 4.50 -3.84 -4.07
N LEU A 155 5.20 -3.20 -3.13
CA LEU A 155 4.74 -1.93 -2.56
C LEU A 155 4.69 -0.79 -3.59
N ALA A 156 5.61 -0.78 -4.56
CA ALA A 156 5.55 0.17 -5.67
C ALA A 156 4.34 -0.11 -6.57
N ASP A 157 4.04 -1.38 -6.85
CA ASP A 157 2.86 -1.77 -7.63
C ASP A 157 1.56 -1.36 -6.94
N VAL A 158 1.46 -1.45 -5.60
CA VAL A 158 0.33 -0.88 -4.83
C VAL A 158 0.15 0.62 -5.12
N VAL A 159 1.22 1.41 -5.06
CA VAL A 159 1.17 2.87 -5.31
C VAL A 159 0.78 3.16 -6.76
N ILE A 160 1.29 2.38 -7.72
CA ILE A 160 0.96 2.51 -9.14
C ILE A 160 -0.53 2.21 -9.36
N ARG A 161 -1.08 1.14 -8.77
CA ARG A 161 -2.51 0.83 -8.86
C ARG A 161 -3.38 1.90 -8.21
N LEU A 162 -2.96 2.45 -7.07
CA LEU A 162 -3.64 3.57 -6.44
C LEU A 162 -3.66 4.80 -7.35
N GLY A 163 -2.54 5.12 -8.00
CA GLY A 163 -2.43 6.22 -8.95
C GLY A 163 -3.33 6.05 -10.16
N ASP A 164 -3.33 4.86 -10.77
CA ASP A 164 -4.23 4.56 -11.88
C ASP A 164 -5.71 4.66 -11.47
N TYR A 165 -6.09 4.03 -10.36
CA TYR A 165 -7.45 4.06 -9.85
C TYR A 165 -7.92 5.49 -9.54
N ALA A 166 -7.11 6.27 -8.83
CA ALA A 166 -7.43 7.66 -8.50
C ALA A 166 -7.58 8.51 -9.75
N GLY A 167 -6.66 8.36 -10.72
CA GLY A 167 -6.73 9.07 -12.00
C GLY A 167 -7.99 8.71 -12.79
N ALA A 168 -8.37 7.43 -12.81
CA ALA A 168 -9.58 6.96 -13.48
C ALA A 168 -10.87 7.47 -12.81
N MET A 169 -10.86 7.64 -11.48
CA MET A 169 -11.97 8.17 -10.69
C MET A 169 -11.99 9.72 -10.63
N GLY A 170 -10.99 10.40 -11.19
CA GLY A 170 -10.86 11.86 -11.09
C GLY A 170 -10.54 12.36 -9.67
N ILE A 171 -9.92 11.53 -8.83
CA ILE A 171 -9.58 11.84 -7.45
C ILE A 171 -8.20 12.49 -7.39
N ASP A 172 -8.11 13.68 -6.79
CA ASP A 172 -6.82 14.25 -6.38
C ASP A 172 -6.33 13.56 -5.10
N LEU A 173 -5.70 12.42 -5.28
CA LEU A 173 -5.24 11.58 -4.17
C LEU A 173 -4.12 12.24 -3.36
N GLU A 174 -3.26 13.05 -3.99
CA GLU A 174 -2.22 13.79 -3.26
C GLU A 174 -2.84 14.79 -2.29
N ALA A 175 -3.81 15.59 -2.76
CA ALA A 175 -4.53 16.54 -1.90
C ALA A 175 -5.26 15.80 -0.77
N ALA A 176 -5.94 14.69 -1.07
CA ALA A 176 -6.65 13.89 -0.08
C ALA A 176 -5.71 13.29 0.99
N VAL A 177 -4.52 12.83 0.59
CA VAL A 177 -3.49 12.34 1.52
C VAL A 177 -2.99 13.45 2.43
N ILE A 178 -2.70 14.64 1.89
CA ILE A 178 -2.24 15.80 2.66
C ILE A 178 -3.30 16.21 3.69
N GLU A 179 -4.55 16.34 3.26
CA GLU A 179 -5.68 16.68 4.13
C GLU A 179 -5.84 15.63 5.25
N LYS A 180 -5.84 14.34 4.87
CA LYS A 180 -6.00 13.24 5.83
C LYS A 180 -4.85 13.17 6.83
N ALA A 181 -3.62 13.38 6.39
CA ALA A 181 -2.43 13.41 7.24
C ALA A 181 -2.51 14.57 8.23
N ALA A 182 -2.92 15.77 7.80
CA ALA A 182 -3.14 16.91 8.67
C ALA A 182 -4.22 16.64 9.73
N TYR A 183 -5.33 16.00 9.34
CA TYR A 183 -6.36 15.55 10.28
C TYR A 183 -5.81 14.54 11.30
N ASN A 184 -5.06 13.53 10.84
CA ASN A 184 -4.54 12.46 11.71
C ASN A 184 -3.60 12.97 12.80
N LYS A 185 -2.91 14.11 12.62
CA LYS A 185 -2.09 14.76 13.67
C LYS A 185 -2.88 15.12 14.92
N HIS A 186 -4.18 15.36 14.78
CA HIS A 186 -5.07 15.75 15.89
C HIS A 186 -5.79 14.55 16.51
N ARG A 187 -5.60 13.32 16.00
CA ARG A 187 -6.19 12.13 16.61
C ARG A 187 -5.52 11.87 17.97
N PRO A 188 -6.30 11.47 18.99
CA PRO A 188 -5.74 10.95 20.23
C PRO A 188 -4.73 9.84 19.93
N GLN A 189 -3.60 9.82 20.63
CA GLN A 189 -2.62 8.75 20.50
C GLN A 189 -3.31 7.41 20.79
N ARG A 190 -3.25 6.49 19.83
CA ARG A 190 -3.75 5.10 19.91
C ARG A 190 -5.28 5.03 20.05
N HIS A 191 -5.97 4.77 18.95
CA HIS A 191 -7.39 4.44 19.01
C HIS A 191 -7.55 3.04 19.64
N GLY A 192 -7.96 2.97 20.90
CA GLY A 192 -8.29 1.71 21.58
C GLY A 192 -7.09 0.85 22.04
N GLY A 193 -5.89 1.42 22.17
CA GLY A 193 -4.73 0.73 22.78
C GLY A 193 -4.16 -0.46 22.00
N LYS A 194 -4.56 -0.68 20.74
CA LYS A 194 -4.03 -1.76 19.89
C LYS A 194 -2.73 -1.33 19.21
N LEU A 195 -1.79 -2.27 19.10
CA LEU A 195 -0.61 -2.15 18.24
C LEU A 195 -1.06 -2.23 16.78
N ALA A 196 -0.43 -1.43 15.92
CA ALA A 196 -0.61 -1.48 14.47
C ALA A 196 0.02 -2.75 13.90
#